data_AF-A0A7D6VL28-F1
#
_entry.id   AF-A0A7D6VL28-F1
#
_cell.length_a   1.000
_cell.length_b   1.000
_cell.length_c   1.000
_cell.angle_alpha   90.00
_cell.angle_beta   90.00
_cell.angle_gamma   90.00
#
_symmetry.space_group_name_H-M   'P 1'
#
loop_
_entity.id
_entity.type
_entity.pdbx_description
1 polymer ?
#
loop_
_entity_poly.entity_id
_entity_poly.type
_entity_poly.pdbx_seq_one_letter_code
_entity_poly.pdbx_strand_id
1 'polypeptide(L)'
;MTVGPWVVTPEAEAAIHTEVAGIIHAWEPVAAGRYEDRDGDIWEKDPRGWRLVLQAGVAVEPDAVWDWNDGHVVDYAPFTPCS
;
A
#
# COMPACT_ATOMS: atom_id res chain seq x y z
N MET A 1 -33.70 -37.66 -20.27
CA MET A 1 -33.25 -36.26 -20.09
C MET A 1 -31.93 -36.33 -19.34
N THR A 2 -30.82 -36.07 -20.03
CA THR A 2 -29.46 -36.23 -19.50
C THR A 2 -28.84 -34.84 -19.37
N VAL A 3 -28.47 -34.42 -18.17
CA VAL A 3 -27.63 -33.23 -17.95
C VAL A 3 -26.23 -33.73 -17.58
N GLY A 4 -25.24 -33.42 -18.41
CA GLY A 4 -23.83 -33.66 -18.12
C GLY A 4 -23.30 -32.60 -17.15
N PRO A 5 -22.29 -32.92 -16.31
CA PRO A 5 -21.69 -31.94 -15.43
C PRO A 5 -20.68 -31.08 -16.21
N TRP A 6 -20.91 -29.77 -16.23
CA TRP A 6 -19.95 -28.80 -16.74
C TRP A 6 -18.80 -28.65 -15.74
N VAL A 7 -17.59 -29.03 -16.16
CA VAL A 7 -16.34 -28.73 -15.48
C VAL A 7 -16.08 -27.23 -15.60
N VAL A 8 -16.03 -26.54 -14.47
CA VAL A 8 -15.52 -25.16 -14.37
C VAL A 8 -14.09 -25.24 -13.86
N THR A 9 -13.13 -25.00 -14.74
CA THR A 9 -11.80 -24.52 -14.38
C THR A 9 -11.72 -23.06 -14.79
N PRO A 10 -11.47 -22.15 -13.84
CA PRO A 10 -10.66 -20.98 -14.10
C PRO A 10 -9.25 -21.23 -13.53
N GLU A 11 -8.33 -21.48 -14.47
CA GLU A 11 -6.91 -21.30 -14.27
C GLU A 11 -6.62 -19.80 -14.15
N ALA A 12 -5.60 -19.46 -13.35
CA ALA A 12 -4.92 -18.17 -13.27
C ALA A 12 -5.62 -17.02 -12.50
N GLU A 13 -5.63 -17.13 -11.17
CA GLU A 13 -5.34 -15.97 -10.32
C GLU A 13 -3.98 -16.18 -9.67
N ALA A 14 -2.97 -15.67 -10.37
CA ALA A 14 -1.62 -15.51 -9.89
C ALA A 14 -1.58 -14.54 -8.71
N ALA A 15 -0.53 -14.69 -7.91
CA ALA A 15 -0.11 -13.84 -6.79
C ALA A 15 -0.80 -14.12 -5.44
N ILE A 16 -0.38 -15.25 -4.87
CA ILE A 16 0.05 -15.37 -3.48
C ILE A 16 0.37 -14.00 -2.85
N HIS A 17 -0.42 -13.52 -1.89
CA HIS A 17 0.07 -12.56 -0.91
C HIS A 17 0.13 -13.28 0.43
N THR A 18 1.29 -13.86 0.67
CA THR A 18 1.69 -14.44 1.94
C THR A 18 1.48 -13.41 3.05
N GLU A 19 0.46 -13.61 3.86
CA GLU A 19 0.31 -12.97 5.17
C GLU A 19 1.43 -13.48 6.09
N VAL A 20 2.62 -12.90 5.97
CA VAL A 20 3.63 -13.01 7.03
C VAL A 20 3.24 -11.99 8.09
N ALA A 21 2.48 -12.44 9.08
CA ALA A 21 2.22 -11.71 10.31
C ALA A 21 3.52 -11.53 11.13
N GLY A 22 4.42 -10.70 10.62
CA GLY A 22 5.28 -9.89 11.48
C GLY A 22 4.40 -8.80 12.07
N ILE A 23 4.53 -8.54 13.36
CA ILE A 23 3.71 -7.60 14.14
C ILE A 23 3.51 -6.31 13.33
N ILE A 24 2.35 -6.19 12.67
CA ILE A 24 1.95 -4.97 11.98
C ILE A 24 1.76 -3.95 13.10
N HIS A 25 2.55 -2.88 13.11
CA HIS A 25 2.05 -1.64 13.69
C HIS A 25 0.72 -1.41 12.97
N ALA A 26 -0.41 -1.48 13.68
CA ALA A 26 -1.74 -1.72 13.10
C ALA A 26 -2.22 -0.68 12.07
N TRP A 27 -1.37 0.28 11.72
CA TRP A 27 -1.63 1.43 10.86
C TRP A 27 -0.65 1.58 9.69
N GLU A 28 0.50 0.89 9.65
CA GLU A 28 1.37 0.97 8.47
C GLU A 28 0.80 0.10 7.34
N PRO A 29 0.48 0.67 6.17
CA PRO A 29 0.09 -0.13 5.02
C PRO A 29 1.20 -1.11 4.60
N VAL A 30 0.86 -2.39 4.40
CA VAL A 30 1.85 -3.41 4.00
C VAL A 30 2.22 -3.26 2.51
N ALA A 31 1.24 -2.95 1.67
CA ALA A 31 1.41 -2.89 0.22
C ALA A 31 2.24 -1.65 -0.21
N ALA A 32 3.12 -1.83 -1.19
CA ALA A 32 3.72 -0.70 -1.89
C ALA A 32 2.66 0.01 -2.74
N GLY A 33 2.79 1.32 -2.89
CA GLY A 33 1.81 2.13 -3.62
C GLY A 33 1.73 3.56 -3.11
N ARG A 34 0.75 4.31 -3.63
CA ARG A 34 0.48 5.68 -3.19
C ARG A 34 -0.60 5.73 -2.14
N TYR A 35 -0.41 6.61 -1.18
CA TYR A 35 -1.29 6.81 -0.05
C TYR A 35 -1.50 8.29 0.19
N GLU A 36 -2.73 8.67 0.48
CA GLU A 36 -3.08 9.99 0.98
C GLU A 36 -3.10 9.94 2.51
N ASP A 37 -2.42 10.89 3.16
CA ASP A 37 -2.45 11.02 4.61
C ASP A 37 -3.60 11.93 5.09
N ARG A 38 -3.75 12.10 6.41
CA ARG A 38 -4.85 12.86 7.01
C ARG A 38 -4.94 14.33 6.57
N ASP A 39 -3.81 14.93 6.22
CA ASP A 39 -3.68 16.33 5.82
C ASP A 39 -3.85 16.50 4.30
N GLY A 40 -3.98 15.39 3.56
CA GLY A 40 -4.16 15.36 2.11
C GLY A 40 -2.85 15.39 1.32
N ASP A 41 -1.70 15.17 1.97
CA ASP A 41 -0.43 14.98 1.26
C ASP A 41 -0.37 13.55 0.69
N ILE A 42 0.30 13.40 -0.45
CA ILE A 42 0.46 12.12 -1.12
C ILE A 42 1.84 11.57 -0.86
N TRP A 43 1.87 10.39 -0.29
CA TRP A 43 3.06 9.61 -0.01
C TRP A 43 3.13 8.38 -0.89
N GLU A 44 4.33 7.95 -1.22
CA GLU A 44 4.59 6.68 -1.90
C GLU A 44 5.35 5.75 -0.96
N LYS A 45 4.80 4.56 -0.75
CA LYS A 45 5.45 3.48 -0.01
C LYS A 45 6.14 2.53 -0.97
N ASP A 46 7.40 2.25 -0.68
CA ASP A 46 8.20 1.25 -1.37
C ASP A 46 8.99 0.40 -0.35
N PRO A 47 9.67 -0.69 -0.76
CA PRO A 47 10.41 -1.54 0.17
C PRO A 47 11.53 -0.82 0.94
N ARG A 48 11.98 0.36 0.49
CA ARG A 48 13.01 1.17 1.15
C ARG A 48 12.45 2.13 2.19
N GLY A 49 11.14 2.37 2.20
CA GLY A 49 10.47 3.31 3.10
C GLY A 49 9.39 4.14 2.41
N TRP A 50 9.20 5.35 2.90
CA TRP A 50 8.18 6.29 2.47
C TRP A 50 8.78 7.52 1.81
N ARG A 51 8.12 8.03 0.77
CA ARG A 51 8.56 9.25 0.07
C ARG A 51 7.38 10.19 -0.06
N LEU A 52 7.60 11.46 0.25
CA LEU A 52 6.60 12.50 0.04
C LEU A 52 6.60 12.91 -1.44
N VAL A 53 5.47 12.77 -2.12
CA VAL A 53 5.32 13.03 -3.56
C VAL A 53 4.59 14.34 -3.81
N LEU A 54 3.51 14.60 -3.06
CA LEU A 54 2.75 15.85 -3.13
C LEU A 54 2.52 16.37 -1.74
N GLN A 55 2.81 17.64 -1.50
CA GLN A 55 2.50 18.35 -0.27
C GLN A 55 1.61 19.54 -0.57
N ALA A 56 0.41 19.59 0.01
CA ALA A 56 -0.60 20.61 -0.24
C ALA A 56 -0.84 20.88 -1.74
N GLY A 57 -0.81 19.83 -2.56
CA GLY A 57 -0.97 19.90 -4.03
C GLY A 57 0.26 20.34 -4.81
N VAL A 58 1.41 20.55 -4.16
CA VAL A 58 2.69 20.89 -4.79
C VAL A 58 3.57 19.64 -4.84
N ALA A 59 4.12 19.33 -6.02
CA ALA A 59 5.05 18.21 -6.16
C ALA A 59 6.34 18.50 -5.37
N VAL A 60 6.73 17.54 -4.54
CA VAL A 60 7.97 17.57 -3.75
C VAL A 60 8.98 16.63 -4.40
N GLU A 61 10.27 16.95 -4.30
CA GLU A 61 11.31 16.05 -4.80
C GLU A 61 11.32 14.75 -3.99
N PRO A 62 11.10 13.58 -4.63
CA PRO A 62 10.91 12.31 -3.94
C PRO A 62 12.22 11.62 -3.53
N ASP A 63 13.37 12.31 -3.55
CA ASP A 63 14.66 11.68 -3.27
C ASP A 63 14.84 11.33 -1.78
N ALA A 64 14.11 12.03 -0.91
CA ALA A 64 14.11 11.76 0.52
C ALA A 64 13.25 10.53 0.85
N VAL A 65 13.89 9.50 1.41
CA VAL A 65 13.23 8.28 1.90
C VAL A 65 13.16 8.34 3.42
N TRP A 66 11.97 8.12 3.96
CA TRP A 66 11.62 8.29 5.38
C TRP A 66 11.20 6.92 5.94
N ASP A 67 11.67 6.61 7.14
CA ASP A 67 11.22 5.40 7.85
C ASP A 67 9.85 5.63 8.49
N TRP A 68 9.07 4.56 8.66
CA TRP A 68 7.75 4.63 9.27
C TRP A 68 7.77 5.27 10.67
N ASN A 69 8.71 4.85 11.52
CA ASN A 69 8.78 5.27 12.92
C ASN A 69 9.89 6.31 13.16
N ASP A 70 11.11 6.06 12.70
CA ASP A 70 12.25 6.99 12.87
C ASP A 70 12.08 8.26 12.02
N GLY A 71 11.47 8.13 10.85
CA GLY A 71 11.09 9.24 9.99
C GLY A 71 9.77 9.90 10.38
N HIS A 72 9.12 9.47 11.47
CA HIS A 72 7.85 10.04 11.94
C HIS A 72 6.69 9.99 10.93
N VAL A 73 6.75 9.10 9.94
CA VAL A 73 5.68 8.98 8.93
C VAL A 73 4.38 8.53 9.59
N VAL A 74 4.46 7.73 10.66
CA VAL A 74 3.34 7.33 11.51
C VAL A 74 2.52 8.50 12.05
N ASP A 75 3.10 9.67 12.23
CA ASP A 75 2.42 10.85 12.80
C ASP A 75 1.42 11.50 11.81
N TYR A 76 1.54 11.18 10.51
CA TYR A 76 0.62 11.64 9.45
C TYR A 76 -0.53 10.66 9.18
N ALA A 77 -0.51 9.48 9.82
CA ALA A 77 -1.58 8.50 9.73
C ALA A 77 -2.95 9.10 10.15
N PRO A 78 -4.08 8.55 9.67
CA PRO A 78 -4.21 7.36 8.83
C PRO A 78 -3.85 7.58 7.35
N PHE A 79 -3.32 6.54 6.71
CA PHE A 79 -3.03 6.52 5.28
C PHE A 79 -4.10 5.76 4.51
N THR A 80 -4.65 6.38 3.46
CA THR A 80 -5.66 5.80 2.58
C THR A 80 -5.06 5.51 1.20
N PRO A 81 -5.16 4.29 0.65
CA PRO A 81 -4.60 3.98 -0.66
C PRO A 81 -5.28 4.79 -1.78
N CYS A 82 -4.47 5.33 -2.69
CA CYS A 82 -4.93 6.03 -3.89
C CYS A 82 -4.84 5.09 -5.11
N SER A 83 -5.86 5.11 -5.97
CA SER A 83 -5.92 4.34 -7.23
C SER A 83 -5.07 4.93 -8.36
#